data_AF-A0A5A9E0W4-F1
#
_entry.id   AF-A0A5A9E0W4-F1
#
_cell.length_a   1.000
_cell.length_b   1.000
_cell.length_c   1.000
_cell.angle_alpha   90.00
_cell.angle_beta   90.00
_cell.angle_gamma   90.00
#
_symmetry.space_group_name_H-M   'P 1'
#
loop_
_entity.id
_entity.type
_entity.pdbx_description
1 polymer ?
#
loop_
_entity_poly.entity_id
_entity_poly.type
_entity_poly.pdbx_seq_one_letter_code
_entity_poly.pdbx_strand_id
1 'polypeptide(L)'
;MIKEISRMTSFEEALLDFAKAKSDKYGIVKFGDDSDYHYIIVIETKEIDHYTIELIDLYGYPVPIAWFEPGRYKTFEECGFFECHSVEPQLKSLAAVVDLHLGTRHYFE
;
A
#
# COMPACT_ATOMS: atom_id res chain seq x y z
N MET A 1 -5.48 22.35 0.62
CA MET A 1 -4.48 22.68 -0.41
C MET A 1 -4.26 21.39 -1.19
N ILE A 2 -4.83 21.28 -2.39
CA ILE A 2 -4.72 20.05 -3.18
C ILE A 2 -3.34 20.10 -3.84
N LYS A 3 -2.42 19.27 -3.34
CA LYS A 3 -1.12 19.01 -3.99
C LYS A 3 -1.41 18.53 -5.41
N GLU A 4 -0.70 19.06 -6.39
CA GLU A 4 -0.78 18.65 -7.79
C GLU A 4 -0.87 17.12 -7.91
N ILE A 5 -2.00 16.63 -8.38
CA ILE A 5 -2.12 15.25 -8.82
C ILE A 5 -1.36 15.20 -10.14
N SER A 6 -0.09 14.80 -10.10
CA SER A 6 0.55 14.21 -11.27
C SER A 6 -0.43 13.17 -11.81
N ARG A 7 -0.78 13.22 -13.10
CA ARG A 7 -1.78 12.31 -13.69
C ARG A 7 -1.45 10.88 -13.29
N MET A 8 -2.31 10.28 -12.47
CA MET A 8 -2.20 8.88 -12.09
C MET A 8 -2.25 8.03 -13.36
N THR A 9 -1.46 6.97 -13.40
CA THR A 9 -1.58 5.98 -14.46
C THR A 9 -2.88 5.18 -14.28
N SER A 10 -3.37 4.55 -15.34
CA SER A 10 -4.56 3.69 -15.25
C SER A 10 -4.37 2.53 -14.27
N PHE A 11 -3.13 2.10 -14.05
CA PHE A 11 -2.81 1.08 -13.05
C PHE A 11 -2.92 1.62 -11.62
N GLU A 12 -2.42 2.83 -11.37
CA GLU A 12 -2.55 3.51 -10.07
C GLU A 12 -4.02 3.81 -9.73
N GLU A 13 -4.83 4.19 -10.72
CA GLU A 13 -6.28 4.35 -10.54
C GLU A 13 -6.95 3.02 -10.13
N ALA A 14 -6.58 1.91 -10.75
CA ALA A 14 -7.12 0.60 -10.41
C ALA A 14 -6.71 0.11 -9.02
N LEU A 15 -5.46 0.37 -8.60
CA LEU A 15 -5.01 0.12 -7.23
C LEU A 15 -5.87 0.90 -6.23
N LEU A 16 -6.13 2.18 -6.52
CA LEU A 16 -6.93 3.05 -5.69
C LEU A 16 -8.39 2.58 -5.57
N ASP A 17 -9.00 2.21 -6.70
CA ASP A 17 -10.36 1.70 -6.73
C ASP A 17 -10.48 0.37 -5.99
N PHE A 18 -9.50 -0.53 -6.16
CA PHE A 18 -9.40 -1.76 -5.40
C PHE A 18 -9.35 -1.50 -3.90
N ALA A 19 -8.45 -0.63 -3.43
CA ALA A 19 -8.28 -0.35 -2.01
C ALA A 19 -9.53 0.28 -1.38
N LYS A 20 -10.15 1.26 -2.07
CA LYS A 20 -11.39 1.91 -1.63
C LYS A 20 -12.57 0.95 -1.56
N ALA A 21 -12.63 -0.04 -2.45
CA ALA A 21 -13.68 -1.06 -2.41
C ALA A 21 -13.55 -1.99 -1.20
N LYS A 22 -12.36 -2.06 -0.58
CA LYS A 22 -12.04 -2.97 0.52
C LYS A 22 -12.09 -2.33 1.90
N SER A 23 -11.74 -1.05 2.01
CA SER A 23 -11.82 -0.32 3.28
C SER A 23 -11.85 1.19 3.07
N ASP A 24 -12.38 1.91 4.06
CA ASP A 24 -12.19 3.35 4.22
C ASP A 24 -10.78 3.70 4.71
N LYS A 25 -10.04 2.72 5.23
CA LYS A 25 -8.71 2.89 5.79
C LYS A 25 -7.65 2.05 5.08
N TYR A 26 -6.94 2.71 4.17
CA TYR A 26 -5.95 2.09 3.30
C TYR A 26 -4.80 3.04 2.97
N GLY A 27 -3.62 2.47 2.70
CA GLY A 27 -2.46 3.16 2.17
C GLY A 27 -1.88 2.36 1.01
N ILE A 28 -1.67 3.01 -0.13
CA ILE A 28 -0.96 2.45 -1.27
C ILE A 28 0.37 3.17 -1.32
N VAL A 29 1.46 2.44 -1.06
CA VAL A 29 2.79 3.00 -1.06
C VAL A 29 3.49 2.61 -2.35
N LYS A 30 4.01 3.61 -3.06
CA LYS A 30 4.79 3.47 -4.28
C LYS A 30 6.28 3.55 -3.94
N PHE A 31 7.05 2.64 -4.53
CA PHE A 31 8.49 2.47 -4.34
C PHE A 31 9.18 2.36 -5.69
N GLY A 32 10.51 2.50 -5.69
CA GLY A 32 11.35 2.38 -6.88
C GLY A 32 11.63 3.71 -7.56
N ASP A 33 12.45 3.64 -8.60
CA ASP A 33 12.90 4.79 -9.38
C ASP A 33 12.03 4.98 -10.62
N ASP A 34 12.21 6.10 -11.33
CA ASP A 34 11.43 6.53 -12.50
C ASP A 34 11.26 5.50 -13.64
N SER A 35 12.01 4.40 -13.61
CA SER A 35 11.97 3.33 -14.62
C SER A 35 11.37 1.99 -14.14
N ASP A 36 11.16 1.80 -12.83
CA ASP A 36 10.65 0.55 -12.26
C ASP A 36 9.94 0.79 -10.93
N TYR A 37 8.66 1.19 -11.00
CA TYR A 37 7.85 1.41 -9.81
C TYR A 37 7.19 0.11 -9.33
N HIS A 38 7.17 -0.05 -8.02
CA HIS A 38 6.52 -1.15 -7.30
C HIS A 38 5.53 -0.60 -6.29
N TYR A 39 4.57 -1.42 -5.89
CA TYR A 39 3.47 -1.00 -5.02
C TYR A 39 3.26 -1.98 -3.89
N ILE A 40 3.00 -1.47 -2.69
CA ILE A 40 2.51 -2.26 -1.56
C ILE A 40 1.22 -1.62 -1.08
N ILE A 41 0.17 -2.43 -0.93
CA ILE A 41 -1.10 -1.99 -0.37
C ILE A 41 -1.16 -2.40 1.10
N VAL A 42 -1.67 -1.52 1.94
CA VAL A 42 -1.84 -1.74 3.37
C VAL A 42 -3.27 -1.37 3.73
N ILE A 43 -4.07 -2.33 4.18
CA ILE A 43 -5.51 -2.17 4.42
C ILE A 43 -5.85 -2.58 5.86
N GLU A 44 -6.53 -1.68 6.56
CA GLU A 44 -7.18 -1.97 7.85
C GLU A 44 -8.64 -2.31 7.58
N THR A 45 -9.12 -3.51 7.89
CA THR A 45 -10.52 -3.89 7.60
C THR A 45 -11.12 -4.80 8.66
N LYS A 46 -12.43 -4.67 8.91
CA LYS A 46 -13.19 -5.52 9.85
C LYS A 46 -13.45 -6.93 9.31
N GLU A 47 -13.16 -7.18 8.03
CA GLU A 47 -13.41 -8.48 7.38
C GLU A 47 -12.38 -9.54 7.74
N ILE A 48 -11.33 -9.17 8.48
CA ILE A 48 -10.28 -10.08 8.91
C ILE A 48 -10.12 -10.05 10.43
N ASP A 49 -9.86 -11.23 11.00
CA ASP A 49 -9.68 -11.38 12.45
C ASP A 49 -8.20 -11.26 12.87
N HIS A 50 -7.27 -11.36 11.93
CA HIS A 50 -5.83 -11.35 12.15
C HIS A 50 -5.09 -10.65 11.00
N TYR A 51 -3.77 -10.44 11.14
CA TYR A 51 -2.97 -9.91 10.04
C TYR A 51 -2.72 -10.99 8.97
N THR A 52 -2.82 -10.59 7.70
CA THR A 52 -2.54 -11.45 6.54
C THR A 52 -1.69 -10.69 5.54
N ILE A 53 -0.67 -11.32 4.98
CA ILE A 53 0.13 -10.78 3.88
C ILE A 53 -0.05 -11.73 2.69
N GLU A 54 -0.38 -11.17 1.52
CA GLU A 54 -0.58 -11.96 0.30
C GLU A 54 -0.20 -11.18 -0.96
N LEU A 55 -0.23 -11.86 -2.11
CA LEU A 55 -0.10 -11.28 -3.43
C LEU A 55 -1.47 -11.33 -4.12
N ILE A 56 -1.95 -10.19 -4.59
CA ILE A 56 -3.13 -10.11 -5.47
C ILE A 56 -2.67 -9.90 -6.91
N ASP A 57 -3.38 -10.48 -7.88
CA ASP A 57 -3.15 -10.19 -9.29
C ASP A 57 -4.05 -9.04 -9.73
N LEU A 58 -3.44 -7.94 -10.15
CA LEU A 58 -4.13 -6.82 -10.78
C LEU A 58 -3.59 -6.66 -12.20
N TYR A 59 -4.41 -7.00 -13.19
CA TYR A 59 -4.04 -6.96 -14.61
C TYR A 59 -2.77 -7.74 -14.99
N GLY A 60 -2.56 -8.90 -14.36
CA GLY A 60 -1.36 -9.71 -14.58
C GLY A 60 -0.11 -9.21 -13.85
N TYR A 61 -0.26 -8.20 -12.99
CA TYR A 61 0.81 -7.71 -12.12
C TYR A 61 0.55 -8.18 -10.67
N PRO A 62 1.49 -8.93 -10.06
CA PRO A 62 1.37 -9.35 -8.67
C PRO A 62 1.65 -8.18 -7.72
N VAL A 63 0.66 -7.77 -6.94
CA VAL A 63 0.75 -6.66 -5.99
C VAL A 63 0.73 -7.21 -4.56
N PRO A 64 1.77 -6.97 -3.75
CA PRO A 64 1.76 -7.21 -2.33
C PRO A 64 0.67 -6.43 -1.59
N ILE A 65 -0.02 -7.12 -0.68
CA ILE A 65 -0.96 -6.49 0.23
C ILE A 65 -0.81 -7.02 1.66
N ALA A 66 -0.85 -6.11 2.62
CA ALA A 66 -1.08 -6.41 4.03
C ALA A 66 -2.52 -6.05 4.41
N TRP A 67 -3.18 -7.00 5.05
CA TRP A 67 -4.46 -6.82 5.71
C TRP A 67 -4.23 -6.90 7.23
N PHE A 68 -4.83 -6.01 8.00
CA PHE A 68 -4.90 -6.17 9.47
C PHE A 68 -6.25 -5.73 10.05
N GLU A 69 -6.61 -6.34 11.18
CA GLU A 69 -7.83 -6.00 11.94
C GLU A 69 -7.74 -4.56 12.49
N PRO A 70 -8.88 -3.86 12.68
CA PRO A 70 -8.84 -2.48 13.12
C PRO A 70 -8.26 -2.28 14.51
N GLY A 71 -7.42 -1.26 14.66
CA GLY A 71 -6.77 -0.91 15.93
C GLY A 71 -5.62 -1.83 16.35
N ARG A 72 -5.25 -2.84 15.55
CA ARG A 72 -4.16 -3.78 15.88
C ARG A 72 -2.79 -3.11 15.94
N TYR A 73 -2.54 -2.20 15.01
CA TYR A 73 -1.30 -1.45 14.89
C TYR A 73 -1.59 0.04 15.05
N LYS A 74 -0.56 0.84 15.36
CA LYS A 74 -0.70 2.29 15.22
C LYS A 74 -0.92 2.59 13.75
N THR A 75 -2.11 3.10 13.46
CA THR A 75 -2.55 3.37 12.10
C THR A 75 -1.94 4.65 11.58
N PHE A 76 -1.87 4.77 10.26
CA PHE A 76 -1.60 6.03 9.58
C PHE A 76 -2.84 6.92 9.62
N GLU A 77 -2.63 8.24 9.66
CA GLU A 77 -3.71 9.23 9.77
C GLU A 77 -4.36 9.53 8.41
N GLU A 78 -3.57 9.46 7.33
CA GLU A 78 -4.01 9.76 5.97
C GLU A 78 -4.20 8.50 5.14
N CYS A 79 -5.34 8.40 4.44
CA CYS A 79 -5.59 7.33 3.47
C CYS A 79 -5.34 7.82 2.05
N GLY A 80 -4.80 6.95 1.20
CA GLY A 80 -4.55 7.31 -0.19
C GLY A 80 -3.35 6.63 -0.81
N PHE A 81 -2.76 7.33 -1.77
CA PHE A 81 -1.63 6.90 -2.56
C PHE A 81 -0.43 7.77 -2.24
N PHE A 82 0.71 7.17 -1.92
CA PHE A 82 1.87 7.85 -1.36
C PHE A 82 3.16 7.40 -2.02
N GLU A 83 4.05 8.36 -2.31
CA GLU A 83 5.44 8.05 -2.60
C GLU A 83 6.15 7.67 -1.28
N CYS A 84 6.94 6.59 -1.28
CA CYS A 84 7.62 6.05 -0.09
C CYS A 84 8.41 7.11 0.71
N HIS A 85 9.06 8.05 0.03
CA HIS A 85 9.85 9.10 0.67
C HIS A 85 9.00 10.16 1.39
N SER A 86 7.68 10.16 1.18
CA SER A 86 6.74 11.17 1.68
C SER A 86 5.70 10.63 2.67
N VAL A 87 5.68 9.32 2.88
CA VAL A 87 4.65 8.64 3.68
C VAL A 87 4.97 8.65 5.17
N GLU A 88 3.93 8.58 6.01
CA GLU A 88 4.08 8.50 7.46
C GLU A 88 4.92 7.30 7.91
N PRO A 89 5.74 7.42 8.97
CA PRO A 89 6.61 6.34 9.44
C PRO A 89 5.87 5.03 9.75
N GLN A 90 4.63 5.11 10.22
CA GLN A 90 3.81 3.93 10.55
C GLN A 90 3.47 3.13 9.30
N LEU A 91 2.96 3.79 8.26
CA LEU A 91 2.65 3.14 6.98
C LEU A 91 3.92 2.64 6.30
N LYS A 92 5.02 3.41 6.35
CA LYS A 92 6.33 2.94 5.87
C LYS A 92 6.77 1.65 6.56
N SER A 93 6.61 1.57 7.88
CA SER A 93 6.99 0.38 8.66
C SER A 93 6.14 -0.84 8.31
N LEU A 94 4.83 -0.66 8.10
CA LEU A 94 3.94 -1.75 7.70
C LEU A 94 4.28 -2.29 6.31
N ALA A 95 4.53 -1.39 5.36
CA ALA A 95 4.93 -1.79 4.02
C ALA A 95 6.31 -2.49 4.03
N ALA A 96 7.26 -2.07 4.87
CA ALA A 96 8.55 -2.76 5.03
C ALA A 96 8.40 -4.19 5.59
N VAL A 97 7.42 -4.43 6.46
CA VAL A 97 7.13 -5.80 6.94
C VAL A 97 6.61 -6.69 5.81
N VAL A 98 5.76 -6.16 4.94
CA VAL A 98 5.28 -6.89 3.75
C VAL A 98 6.44 -7.28 2.84
N ASP A 99 7.32 -6.32 2.58
CA ASP A 99 8.50 -6.49 1.74
C ASP A 99 9.43 -7.59 2.26
N LEU A 100 9.76 -7.51 3.56
CA LEU A 100 10.56 -8.51 4.25
C LEU A 100 9.89 -9.90 4.24
N HIS A 101 8.58 -9.97 4.41
CA HIS A 101 7.82 -11.22 4.44
C HIS A 101 7.84 -11.94 3.08
N LEU A 102 7.68 -11.18 2.00
CA LEU A 102 7.65 -11.73 0.64
C LEU A 102 9.06 -11.94 0.05
N GLY A 103 10.10 -11.44 0.72
CA GLY A 103 11.49 -11.59 0.29
C GLY A 103 11.85 -10.74 -0.93
N THR A 104 11.09 -9.68 -1.16
CA THR A 104 11.33 -8.67 -2.19
C THR A 104 12.45 -7.76 -1.64
N ARG A 105 13.70 -7.94 -2.10
CA ARG A 105 14.90 -7.52 -1.33
C ARG A 105 15.29 -6.03 -1.41
N HIS A 106 14.50 -5.11 -1.95
CA HIS A 106 15.07 -3.88 -2.56
C HIS A 106 14.40 -2.53 -2.23
N TYR A 107 13.44 -2.42 -1.31
CA TYR A 107 12.44 -1.33 -1.43
C TYR A 107 12.47 -0.20 -0.39
N PHE A 108 13.32 -0.28 0.64
CA PHE A 108 13.30 0.67 1.78
C PHE A 108 14.67 1.24 2.19
N GLU A 109 15.63 1.33 1.25
CA GLU A 109 16.86 2.12 1.49
C GLU A 109 16.56 3.62 1.70
#